data_AF-A0AAU7VWW2-F1
#
_entry.id   AF-A0AAU7VWW2-F1
#
_cell.length_a   1.000
_cell.length_b   1.000
_cell.length_c   1.000
_cell.angle_alpha   90.00
_cell.angle_beta   90.00
_cell.angle_gamma   90.00
#
_symmetry.space_group_name_H-M   'P 1'
#
loop_
_entity.id
_entity.type
_entity.pdbx_description
1 polymer ?
#
loop_
_entity_poly.entity_id
_entity_poly.type
_entity_poly.pdbx_seq_one_letter_code
_entity_poly.pdbx_strand_id
1 'polypeptide(L)'
;MNRRSGTGVTRGASRAGSWLAGALLALGAVVLAPGGVSAAMAADVAPGDAVFIGSKEGYDGTGIYPIWSSGVQEGEPDYWAYCIEHDVAARTGLLGTAGDLDSYLGQNRFTDPAVAGKVLWVLANSYPAVSLEDFGAAAGVPGISRNDAIEATQYAIWRYTELDFDAPWAWETPDSEAAYWHLLDGANASPGLTPGDLQVTASVTAPSAAQSAGSLVGPFTVSTDQASVVVSVDPAVTVTDAAGTPVDLSAVVDGQELYLDLREATAAGSATVRVTAAGSTGIGAVISVPNAPGGTPTAEDHAQSMILVAPDTAETTGEAAVDWAALPGAAEPVIGTSLVDAADGDRVLGANGGTVIDTVSFQNLVPGTEYTVVGELMRKSDGQPTGITGSTTFTPTSANGTVDVSFVVPEGFAGDVLVAFEWLYLGSDLDVEPIAGHTDIDDAAQTVTVEAVAPGGPTTPNPGAPTVPTPGGGNLAATGSPAPTMITAAALAALLAGVILMRVRRRAVDA
;
A
#
# COMPACT_ATOMS: atom_id res chain seq x y z
N MET A 1 12.14 25.48 88.89
CA MET A 1 10.73 25.22 88.58
C MET A 1 10.65 24.08 87.56
N ASN A 2 9.73 23.14 87.82
CA ASN A 2 9.47 21.81 87.23
C ASN A 2 9.86 21.54 85.76
N ARG A 3 10.66 20.48 85.49
CA ARG A 3 10.31 19.07 85.06
C ARG A 3 10.15 18.96 83.52
N ARG A 4 10.63 17.93 82.80
CA ARG A 4 11.27 16.64 83.14
C ARG A 4 11.87 16.01 81.87
N SER A 5 13.08 15.45 81.99
CA SER A 5 13.59 14.12 81.56
C SER A 5 13.17 13.51 80.19
N GLY A 6 14.03 12.87 79.40
CA GLY A 6 15.43 12.46 79.56
C GLY A 6 15.71 11.10 78.87
N THR A 7 16.91 10.98 78.27
CA THR A 7 17.80 9.77 78.11
C THR A 7 17.26 8.52 77.38
N GLY A 8 18.01 7.72 76.60
CA GLY A 8 19.43 7.53 76.26
C GLY A 8 19.51 6.40 75.20
N VAL A 9 20.43 6.39 74.23
CA VAL A 9 21.81 5.82 74.23
C VAL A 9 21.93 4.28 73.97
N THR A 10 22.44 4.00 72.74
CA THR A 10 23.40 2.98 72.24
C THR A 10 23.12 1.46 72.07
N ARG A 11 23.27 1.06 70.78
CA ARG A 11 23.96 -0.09 70.12
C ARG A 11 24.50 -1.29 70.92
N GLY A 12 24.28 -2.49 70.37
CA GLY A 12 25.16 -3.69 70.47
C GLY A 12 24.48 -5.01 70.04
N ALA A 13 25.14 -5.80 69.18
CA ALA A 13 24.63 -6.91 68.35
C ALA A 13 24.37 -8.29 69.03
N SER A 14 23.50 -9.14 68.44
CA SER A 14 23.89 -10.37 67.68
C SER A 14 22.74 -11.39 67.42
N ARG A 15 22.78 -11.94 66.20
CA ARG A 15 22.41 -13.30 65.69
C ARG A 15 20.94 -13.82 65.63
N ALA A 16 20.62 -14.18 64.37
CA ALA A 16 19.99 -15.42 63.86
C ALA A 16 18.46 -15.62 63.97
N GLY A 17 17.84 -15.88 62.81
CA GLY A 17 16.46 -16.36 62.69
C GLY A 17 15.84 -16.06 61.33
N SER A 18 16.15 -16.88 60.34
CA SER A 18 15.55 -16.95 59.01
C SER A 18 14.04 -17.19 59.02
N TRP A 19 13.27 -16.38 58.29
CA TRP A 19 12.01 -16.78 57.63
C TRP A 19 11.91 -16.07 56.28
N LEU A 20 11.90 -16.87 55.21
CA LEU A 20 11.57 -16.47 53.85
C LEU A 20 10.08 -16.10 53.79
N ALA A 21 9.78 -14.87 53.36
CA ALA A 21 8.51 -14.53 52.75
C ALA A 21 8.83 -13.87 51.40
N GLY A 22 8.60 -14.63 50.33
CA GLY A 22 8.79 -14.16 48.97
C GLY A 22 7.83 -13.03 48.67
N ALA A 23 8.38 -11.85 48.37
CA ALA A 23 7.63 -10.77 47.77
C ALA A 23 7.45 -11.09 46.28
N LEU A 24 6.21 -11.43 45.89
CA LEU A 24 5.75 -11.33 44.51
C LEU A 24 5.86 -9.87 44.09
N LEU A 25 6.91 -9.54 43.35
CA LEU A 25 6.97 -8.36 42.51
C LEU A 25 6.02 -8.59 41.34
N ALA A 26 4.79 -8.09 41.48
CA ALA A 26 3.92 -7.85 40.34
C ALA A 26 4.58 -6.76 39.48
N LEU A 27 5.35 -7.18 38.48
CA LEU A 27 5.70 -6.33 37.35
C LEU A 27 4.40 -6.07 36.59
N GLY A 28 3.77 -4.95 36.89
CA GLY A 28 2.78 -4.37 35.98
C GLY A 28 3.49 -4.08 34.68
N ALA A 29 3.21 -4.88 33.65
CA ALA A 29 3.53 -4.52 32.28
C ALA A 29 2.80 -3.22 31.99
N VAL A 30 3.54 -2.11 31.98
CA VAL A 30 3.08 -0.88 31.36
C VAL A 30 2.95 -1.23 29.88
N VAL A 31 1.71 -1.47 29.44
CA VAL A 31 1.37 -1.48 28.02
C VAL A 31 1.56 -0.05 27.56
N LEU A 32 2.75 0.25 27.06
CA LEU A 32 2.96 1.39 26.17
C LEU A 32 2.09 1.10 24.96
N ALA A 33 0.98 1.83 24.82
CA ALA A 33 0.25 1.89 23.57
C ALA A 33 1.25 2.22 22.47
N PRO A 34 1.42 1.39 21.43
CA PRO A 34 2.21 1.79 20.28
C PRO A 34 1.48 2.99 19.67
N GLY A 35 2.15 4.15 19.64
CA GLY A 35 1.67 5.25 18.83
C GLY A 35 1.61 4.76 17.39
N GLY A 36 0.40 4.71 16.83
CA GLY A 36 0.17 4.35 15.44
C GLY A 36 1.07 5.18 14.55
N VAL A 37 1.93 4.52 13.80
CA VAL A 37 2.70 5.13 12.73
C VAL A 37 1.70 5.28 11.58
N SER A 38 1.12 6.46 11.43
CA SER A 38 0.46 6.82 10.17
C SER A 38 1.56 6.86 9.10
N ALA A 39 1.46 6.00 8.09
CA ALA A 39 2.13 6.27 6.83
C ALA A 39 1.64 7.65 6.36
N ALA A 40 2.57 8.56 6.08
CA ALA A 40 2.21 9.89 5.60
C ALA A 40 1.52 9.74 4.25
N MET A 41 0.23 10.05 4.22
CA MET A 41 -0.52 10.25 2.97
C MET A 41 0.15 11.38 2.19
N ALA A 42 0.04 11.35 0.85
CA ALA A 42 0.22 12.57 0.08
C ALA A 42 -0.79 13.58 0.63
N ALA A 43 -0.30 14.59 1.36
CA ALA A 43 -1.16 15.59 1.96
C ALA A 43 -1.81 16.40 0.83
N ASP A 44 -3.12 16.61 0.93
CA ASP A 44 -3.81 17.59 0.12
C ASP A 44 -3.11 18.94 0.22
N VAL A 45 -3.01 19.68 -0.90
CA VAL A 45 -2.34 20.99 -0.92
C VAL A 45 -3.18 21.99 -0.13
N ALA A 46 -2.62 22.49 0.99
CA ALA A 46 -3.29 23.45 1.86
C ALA A 46 -2.79 24.89 1.63
N PRO A 47 -3.60 25.91 1.99
CA PRO A 47 -3.14 27.30 1.95
C PRO A 47 -1.87 27.52 2.78
N GLY A 48 -0.85 28.08 2.14
CA GLY A 48 0.48 28.33 2.71
C GLY A 48 1.53 27.29 2.32
N ASP A 49 1.14 26.16 1.74
CA ASP A 49 2.07 25.12 1.32
C ASP A 49 2.94 25.57 0.15
N ALA A 50 4.20 25.14 0.17
CA ALA A 50 5.12 25.35 -0.94
C ALA A 50 4.99 24.19 -1.93
N VAL A 51 4.74 24.51 -3.20
CA VAL A 51 4.59 23.52 -4.27
C VAL A 51 5.63 23.74 -5.36
N PHE A 52 6.17 22.66 -5.93
CA PHE A 52 7.14 22.77 -7.02
C PHE A 52 6.43 22.83 -8.37
N ILE A 53 6.79 23.83 -9.19
CA ILE A 53 6.20 24.04 -10.51
C ILE A 53 7.17 23.52 -11.58
N GLY A 54 6.75 22.47 -12.31
CA GLY A 54 7.54 21.90 -13.38
C GLY A 54 7.46 22.66 -14.71
N SER A 55 8.11 22.10 -15.72
CA SER A 55 8.15 22.66 -17.07
C SER A 55 6.77 22.63 -17.74
N LYS A 56 6.45 23.69 -18.49
CA LYS A 56 5.21 23.79 -19.27
C LYS A 56 5.07 22.62 -20.26
N GLU A 57 3.86 22.09 -20.36
CA GLU A 57 3.45 21.11 -21.36
C GLU A 57 2.26 21.63 -22.18
N GLY A 58 2.20 21.28 -23.47
CA GLY A 58 1.21 21.81 -24.42
C GLY A 58 1.85 22.52 -25.62
N TYR A 59 1.05 23.26 -26.37
CA TYR A 59 1.52 24.05 -27.52
C TYR A 59 2.35 25.28 -27.09
N ASP A 60 2.95 26.02 -28.04
CA ASP A 60 3.85 27.13 -27.72
C ASP A 60 3.13 28.29 -26.99
N GLY A 61 1.86 28.55 -27.33
CA GLY A 61 1.06 29.65 -26.77
C GLY A 61 0.20 29.31 -25.54
N THR A 62 -0.09 28.05 -25.31
CA THR A 62 -0.92 27.56 -24.19
C THR A 62 -0.14 26.54 -23.38
N GLY A 63 -0.65 26.13 -22.22
CA GLY A 63 -0.01 25.05 -21.51
C GLY A 63 -0.61 24.73 -20.16
N ILE A 64 -0.22 23.57 -19.66
CA ILE A 64 -0.46 23.09 -18.32
C ILE A 64 0.89 22.80 -17.66
N TYR A 65 0.94 22.86 -16.34
CA TYR A 65 2.17 22.76 -15.57
C TYR A 65 2.04 21.65 -14.53
N PRO A 66 2.94 20.66 -14.52
CA PRO A 66 2.94 19.63 -13.49
C PRO A 66 3.37 20.22 -12.15
N ILE A 67 2.68 19.84 -11.08
CA ILE A 67 2.86 20.36 -9.72
C ILE A 67 3.14 19.21 -8.76
N TRP A 68 4.19 19.36 -7.95
CA TRP A 68 4.50 18.44 -6.86
C TRP A 68 4.20 19.12 -5.51
N SER A 69 3.28 18.53 -4.75
CA SER A 69 2.85 19.03 -3.43
C SER A 69 3.95 18.89 -2.38
N SER A 70 4.88 17.95 -2.58
CA SER A 70 6.07 17.76 -1.73
C SER A 70 7.06 18.94 -1.77
N GLY A 71 6.91 19.87 -2.74
CA GLY A 71 7.87 20.94 -3.00
C GLY A 71 9.15 20.46 -3.68
N VAL A 72 9.22 19.20 -4.11
CA VAL A 72 10.38 18.63 -4.82
C VAL A 72 9.90 17.87 -6.05
N GLN A 73 10.59 18.04 -7.18
CA GLN A 73 10.32 17.29 -8.39
C GLN A 73 10.84 15.86 -8.29
N GLU A 74 10.04 14.97 -7.72
CA GLU A 74 10.34 13.56 -7.58
C GLU A 74 9.11 12.72 -7.93
N GLY A 75 9.29 11.73 -8.82
CA GLY A 75 8.18 10.92 -9.32
C GLY A 75 7.24 11.67 -10.27
N GLU A 76 6.03 11.11 -10.44
CA GLU A 76 4.95 11.75 -11.19
C GLU A 76 4.38 12.94 -10.41
N PRO A 77 3.83 13.96 -11.09
CA PRO A 77 3.22 15.10 -10.42
C PRO A 77 1.92 14.71 -9.69
N ASP A 78 1.72 15.29 -8.51
CA ASP A 78 0.51 15.10 -7.70
C ASP A 78 -0.70 15.85 -8.32
N TYR A 79 -0.42 17.02 -8.90
CA TYR A 79 -1.42 17.91 -9.49
C TYR A 79 -0.92 18.54 -10.78
N TRP A 80 -1.81 19.29 -11.41
CA TRP A 80 -1.49 20.15 -12.53
C TRP A 80 -1.98 21.56 -12.28
N ALA A 81 -1.51 22.54 -13.05
CA ALA A 81 -2.01 23.90 -12.98
C ALA A 81 -2.12 24.56 -14.36
N TYR A 82 -3.15 25.37 -14.51
CA TYR A 82 -3.34 26.28 -15.64
C TYR A 82 -3.08 27.71 -15.23
N CYS A 83 -2.77 28.55 -16.20
CA CYS A 83 -2.51 29.95 -15.94
C CYS A 83 -3.77 30.80 -15.85
N ILE A 84 -3.76 31.78 -14.95
CA ILE A 84 -4.89 32.70 -14.73
C ILE A 84 -4.72 34.02 -15.51
N GLU A 85 -3.48 34.42 -15.81
CA GLU A 85 -3.12 35.77 -16.30
C GLU A 85 -2.43 35.73 -17.69
N HIS A 86 -3.14 36.03 -18.78
CA HIS A 86 -2.60 35.87 -20.15
C HIS A 86 -1.32 36.68 -20.41
N ASP A 87 -1.25 37.92 -19.90
CA ASP A 87 -0.16 38.85 -20.20
C ASP A 87 1.01 38.80 -19.20
N VAL A 88 0.94 37.90 -18.20
CA VAL A 88 2.00 37.72 -17.20
C VAL A 88 2.82 36.49 -17.56
N ALA A 89 4.15 36.61 -17.55
CA ALA A 89 5.03 35.51 -17.92
C ALA A 89 5.05 34.40 -16.85
N ALA A 90 4.91 33.14 -17.28
CA ALA A 90 5.15 32.00 -16.41
C ALA A 90 6.62 31.90 -15.97
N ARG A 91 6.82 31.29 -14.80
CA ARG A 91 8.11 30.81 -14.31
C ARG A 91 7.96 29.37 -13.85
N THR A 92 8.96 28.55 -14.12
CA THR A 92 9.00 27.12 -13.82
C THR A 92 10.34 26.76 -13.17
N GLY A 93 10.44 25.54 -12.64
CA GLY A 93 11.64 25.06 -11.94
C GLY A 93 11.86 25.76 -10.60
N LEU A 94 10.78 26.24 -9.97
CA LEU A 94 10.82 26.97 -8.72
C LEU A 94 9.59 26.68 -7.86
N LEU A 95 9.65 27.10 -6.60
CA LEU A 95 8.55 26.96 -5.66
C LEU A 95 7.54 28.09 -5.80
N GLY A 96 6.26 27.73 -5.90
CA GLY A 96 5.13 28.62 -5.65
C GLY A 96 4.54 28.40 -4.26
N THR A 97 3.62 29.26 -3.87
CA THR A 97 2.85 29.12 -2.62
C THR A 97 1.39 28.92 -2.96
N ALA A 98 0.82 27.80 -2.52
CA ALA A 98 -0.60 27.53 -2.66
C ALA A 98 -1.41 28.39 -1.69
N GLY A 99 -2.60 28.79 -2.10
CA GLY A 99 -3.55 29.56 -1.31
C GLY A 99 -4.97 29.43 -1.84
N ASP A 100 -5.90 30.07 -1.13
CA ASP A 100 -7.30 30.14 -1.55
C ASP A 100 -7.49 31.11 -2.73
N LEU A 101 -8.71 31.21 -3.28
CA LEU A 101 -9.01 32.19 -4.33
C LEU A 101 -8.62 33.64 -3.95
N ASP A 102 -8.75 33.98 -2.66
CA ASP A 102 -8.40 35.31 -2.13
C ASP A 102 -6.88 35.58 -2.09
N SER A 103 -6.03 34.56 -2.28
CA SER A 103 -4.57 34.75 -2.36
C SER A 103 -4.10 35.17 -3.75
N TYR A 104 -5.01 35.26 -4.71
CA TYR A 104 -4.69 35.71 -6.06
C TYR A 104 -4.11 37.13 -6.05
N LEU A 105 -2.93 37.28 -6.65
CA LEU A 105 -2.16 38.52 -6.63
C LEU A 105 -2.42 39.42 -7.85
N GLY A 106 -2.97 38.85 -8.92
CA GLY A 106 -3.30 39.59 -10.13
C GLY A 106 -4.53 40.50 -9.98
N GLN A 107 -4.79 41.30 -11.01
CA GLN A 107 -5.87 42.31 -11.00
C GLN A 107 -6.90 42.10 -12.11
N ASN A 108 -6.84 40.97 -12.82
CA ASN A 108 -7.79 40.67 -13.89
C ASN A 108 -9.17 40.26 -13.34
N ARG A 109 -10.07 39.82 -14.24
CA ARG A 109 -11.46 39.50 -13.90
C ARG A 109 -11.62 38.30 -12.98
N PHE A 110 -10.57 37.51 -12.74
CA PHE A 110 -10.63 36.38 -11.82
C PHE A 110 -11.00 36.79 -10.38
N THR A 111 -10.77 38.07 -10.02
CA THR A 111 -11.22 38.65 -8.74
C THR A 111 -12.75 38.73 -8.59
N ASP A 112 -13.52 38.59 -9.67
CA ASP A 112 -14.98 38.48 -9.63
C ASP A 112 -15.38 37.03 -9.30
N PRO A 113 -16.09 36.77 -8.19
CA PRO A 113 -16.50 35.41 -7.81
C PRO A 113 -17.32 34.67 -8.88
N ALA A 114 -18.10 35.38 -9.70
CA ALA A 114 -18.85 34.76 -10.80
C ALA A 114 -17.92 34.28 -11.93
N VAL A 115 -16.82 35.01 -12.16
CA VAL A 115 -15.78 34.62 -13.13
C VAL A 115 -14.96 33.47 -12.57
N ALA A 116 -14.51 33.57 -11.32
CA ALA A 116 -13.81 32.47 -10.64
C ALA A 116 -14.64 31.18 -10.68
N GLY A 117 -15.95 31.26 -10.42
CA GLY A 117 -16.82 30.09 -10.49
C GLY A 117 -16.97 29.47 -11.88
N LYS A 118 -16.85 30.26 -12.95
CA LYS A 118 -16.78 29.72 -14.33
C LYS A 118 -15.44 29.05 -14.61
N VAL A 119 -14.34 29.63 -14.12
CA VAL A 119 -13.01 29.00 -14.23
C VAL A 119 -12.99 27.66 -13.49
N LEU A 120 -13.53 27.60 -12.28
CA LEU A 120 -13.67 26.35 -11.52
C LEU A 120 -14.53 25.31 -12.27
N TRP A 121 -15.62 25.75 -12.91
CA TRP A 121 -16.40 24.88 -13.77
C TRP A 121 -15.59 24.34 -14.95
N VAL A 122 -14.79 25.20 -15.60
CA VAL A 122 -13.92 24.78 -16.72
C VAL A 122 -12.95 23.69 -16.25
N LEU A 123 -12.23 23.92 -15.15
CA LEU A 123 -11.28 22.95 -14.60
C LEU A 123 -11.93 21.59 -14.29
N ALA A 124 -13.12 21.61 -13.69
CA ALA A 124 -13.83 20.38 -13.31
C ALA A 124 -14.42 19.61 -14.50
N ASN A 125 -14.52 20.22 -15.68
CA ASN A 125 -15.12 19.65 -16.87
C ASN A 125 -14.13 19.54 -18.05
N SER A 126 -12.83 19.65 -17.76
CA SER A 126 -11.77 19.59 -18.77
C SER A 126 -10.63 18.68 -18.33
N TYR A 127 -9.69 18.46 -19.24
CA TYR A 127 -8.44 17.80 -18.91
C TYR A 127 -7.65 18.60 -17.85
N PRO A 128 -6.98 17.97 -16.86
CA PRO A 128 -6.94 16.53 -16.59
C PRO A 128 -7.98 16.03 -15.58
N ALA A 129 -8.85 16.87 -15.02
CA ALA A 129 -9.89 16.42 -14.08
C ALA A 129 -10.90 15.47 -14.75
N VAL A 130 -11.07 15.60 -16.06
CA VAL A 130 -11.77 14.67 -16.93
C VAL A 130 -10.77 13.99 -17.86
N SER A 131 -10.89 12.67 -18.00
CA SER A 131 -10.06 11.88 -18.91
C SER A 131 -10.16 12.42 -20.35
N LEU A 132 -9.12 12.23 -21.17
CA LEU A 132 -9.16 12.66 -22.59
C LEU A 132 -10.28 11.95 -23.37
N GLU A 133 -10.60 10.71 -23.01
CA GLU A 133 -11.67 9.95 -23.63
C GLU A 133 -13.03 10.60 -23.35
N ASP A 134 -13.32 10.88 -22.08
CA ASP A 134 -14.60 11.46 -21.66
C ASP A 134 -14.74 12.91 -22.10
N PHE A 135 -13.67 13.70 -21.98
CA PHE A 135 -13.67 15.10 -22.40
C PHE A 135 -13.85 15.21 -23.91
N GLY A 136 -13.13 14.39 -24.68
CA GLY A 136 -13.27 14.34 -26.14
C GLY A 136 -14.68 13.92 -26.55
N ALA A 137 -15.25 12.89 -25.91
CA ALA A 137 -16.62 12.45 -26.18
C ALA A 137 -17.65 13.56 -25.87
N ALA A 138 -17.52 14.26 -24.73
CA ALA A 138 -18.40 15.35 -24.32
C ALA A 138 -18.31 16.56 -25.27
N ALA A 139 -17.10 16.88 -25.72
CA ALA A 139 -16.84 17.96 -26.67
C ALA A 139 -17.27 17.64 -28.12
N GLY A 140 -17.65 16.39 -28.42
CA GLY A 140 -17.92 15.95 -29.79
C GLY A 140 -16.66 15.74 -30.64
N VAL A 141 -15.51 15.57 -29.98
CA VAL A 141 -14.18 15.35 -30.55
C VAL A 141 -13.58 14.05 -29.97
N PRO A 142 -14.16 12.88 -30.27
CA PRO A 142 -13.66 11.61 -29.74
C PRO A 142 -12.21 11.37 -30.19
N GLY A 143 -11.34 11.07 -29.23
CA GLY A 143 -9.89 10.92 -29.49
C GLY A 143 -9.13 12.24 -29.56
N ILE A 144 -9.66 13.32 -28.97
CA ILE A 144 -8.97 14.60 -28.80
C ILE A 144 -7.54 14.39 -28.30
N SER A 145 -6.58 15.10 -28.89
CA SER A 145 -5.20 15.00 -28.42
C SER A 145 -5.04 15.73 -27.09
N ARG A 146 -4.03 15.31 -26.31
CA ARG A 146 -3.70 15.98 -25.04
C ARG A 146 -3.43 17.48 -25.23
N ASN A 147 -2.73 17.86 -26.30
CA ASN A 147 -2.39 19.26 -26.55
C ASN A 147 -3.61 20.09 -26.95
N ASP A 148 -4.54 19.54 -27.72
CA ASP A 148 -5.80 20.21 -28.08
C ASP A 148 -6.66 20.45 -26.84
N ALA A 149 -6.74 19.45 -25.94
CA ALA A 149 -7.45 19.59 -24.68
C ALA A 149 -6.83 20.64 -23.75
N ILE A 150 -5.49 20.69 -23.67
CA ILE A 150 -4.75 21.71 -22.92
C ILE A 150 -5.00 23.10 -23.49
N GLU A 151 -4.94 23.27 -24.81
CA GLU A 151 -5.18 24.54 -25.48
C GLU A 151 -6.60 25.05 -25.26
N ALA A 152 -7.60 24.19 -25.48
CA ALA A 152 -9.01 24.51 -25.26
C ALA A 152 -9.26 24.99 -23.83
N THR A 153 -8.70 24.28 -22.85
CA THR A 153 -8.84 24.60 -21.43
C THR A 153 -8.18 25.94 -21.09
N GLN A 154 -6.91 26.14 -21.49
CA GLN A 154 -6.19 27.37 -21.18
C GLN A 154 -6.85 28.60 -21.82
N TYR A 155 -7.31 28.48 -23.07
CA TYR A 155 -8.05 29.57 -23.72
C TYR A 155 -9.42 29.82 -23.08
N ALA A 156 -10.13 28.78 -22.63
CA ALA A 156 -11.40 28.96 -21.92
C ALA A 156 -11.20 29.72 -20.59
N ILE A 157 -10.11 29.45 -19.87
CA ILE A 157 -9.76 30.20 -18.64
C ILE A 157 -9.49 31.67 -18.99
N TRP A 158 -8.57 31.95 -19.92
CA TRP A 158 -8.23 33.33 -20.30
C TRP A 158 -9.40 34.10 -20.92
N ARG A 159 -10.33 33.41 -21.57
CA ARG A 159 -11.58 34.01 -22.07
C ARG A 159 -12.38 34.66 -20.95
N TYR A 160 -12.40 34.05 -19.77
CA TYR A 160 -13.12 34.56 -18.61
C TYR A 160 -12.30 35.57 -17.81
N THR A 161 -11.00 35.34 -17.66
CA THR A 161 -10.17 36.16 -16.77
C THR A 161 -9.70 37.47 -17.39
N GLU A 162 -9.57 37.56 -18.73
CA GLU A 162 -8.95 38.71 -19.39
C GLU A 162 -9.85 39.45 -20.39
N LEU A 163 -10.88 38.79 -20.93
CA LEU A 163 -11.57 39.29 -22.13
C LEU A 163 -13.05 39.61 -21.91
N ASP A 164 -13.47 40.77 -22.44
CA ASP A 164 -14.89 41.16 -22.50
C ASP A 164 -15.63 40.54 -23.72
N PHE A 165 -14.91 40.03 -24.72
CA PHE A 165 -15.43 39.47 -25.97
C PHE A 165 -14.59 38.29 -26.46
N ASP A 166 -15.06 37.54 -27.47
CA ASP A 166 -14.31 36.39 -27.99
C ASP A 166 -13.02 36.84 -28.68
N ALA A 167 -11.87 36.44 -28.12
CA ALA A 167 -10.59 36.65 -28.79
C ALA A 167 -10.53 35.78 -30.06
N PRO A 168 -9.95 36.31 -31.16
CA PRO A 168 -9.67 35.52 -32.34
C PRO A 168 -8.43 34.65 -32.07
N TRP A 169 -8.58 33.63 -31.23
CA TRP A 169 -7.53 32.67 -30.93
C TRP A 169 -7.00 32.04 -32.23
N ALA A 170 -5.69 31.90 -32.31
CA ALA A 170 -5.05 31.21 -33.42
C ALA A 170 -5.00 29.71 -33.08
N TRP A 171 -6.12 29.02 -33.29
CA TRP A 171 -6.24 27.59 -32.99
C TRP A 171 -5.20 26.76 -33.73
N GLU A 172 -4.55 25.84 -33.01
CA GLU A 172 -3.63 24.87 -33.62
C GLU A 172 -4.40 23.83 -34.44
N THR A 173 -5.59 23.44 -33.96
CA THR A 173 -6.49 22.49 -34.63
C THR A 173 -7.97 22.87 -34.49
N PRO A 174 -8.84 22.37 -35.39
CA PRO A 174 -10.30 22.48 -35.21
C PRO A 174 -10.83 21.77 -33.95
N ASP A 175 -10.08 20.77 -33.46
CA ASP A 175 -10.42 19.97 -32.29
C ASP A 175 -10.26 20.82 -31.01
N SER A 176 -9.20 21.64 -30.92
CA SER A 176 -9.05 22.66 -29.87
C SER A 176 -10.23 23.64 -29.84
N GLU A 177 -10.64 24.13 -31.01
CA GLU A 177 -11.74 25.10 -31.12
C GLU A 177 -13.07 24.47 -30.68
N ALA A 178 -13.38 23.26 -31.12
CA ALA A 178 -14.62 22.57 -30.75
C ALA A 178 -14.69 22.30 -29.24
N ALA A 179 -13.59 21.82 -28.65
CA ALA A 179 -13.51 21.59 -27.20
C ALA A 179 -13.61 22.89 -26.39
N TYR A 180 -13.01 23.99 -26.87
CA TYR A 180 -13.16 25.30 -26.24
C TYR A 180 -14.62 25.76 -26.22
N TRP A 181 -15.35 25.65 -27.33
CA TRP A 181 -16.75 26.05 -27.38
C TRP A 181 -17.63 25.19 -26.47
N HIS A 182 -17.35 23.88 -26.38
CA HIS A 182 -18.01 23.01 -25.41
C HIS A 182 -17.84 23.54 -23.97
N LEU A 183 -16.61 23.90 -23.58
CA LEU A 183 -16.32 24.44 -22.25
C LEU A 183 -17.02 25.77 -22.00
N LEU A 184 -17.04 26.67 -22.98
CA LEU A 184 -17.72 27.96 -22.86
C LEU A 184 -19.23 27.80 -22.72
N ASP A 185 -19.85 26.98 -23.55
CA ASP A 185 -21.29 26.76 -23.53
C ASP A 185 -21.72 26.16 -22.18
N GLY A 186 -20.98 25.18 -21.68
CA GLY A 186 -21.25 24.58 -20.37
C GLY A 186 -21.02 25.54 -19.20
N ALA A 187 -19.90 26.26 -19.18
CA ALA A 187 -19.61 27.26 -18.14
C ALA A 187 -20.63 28.42 -18.13
N ASN A 188 -21.17 28.82 -19.28
CA ASN A 188 -22.19 29.86 -19.38
C ASN A 188 -23.60 29.37 -19.02
N ALA A 189 -23.88 28.08 -19.20
CA ALA A 189 -25.12 27.46 -18.74
C ALA A 189 -25.10 27.15 -17.22
N SER A 190 -23.92 27.07 -16.63
CA SER A 190 -23.69 26.82 -15.21
C SER A 190 -23.92 28.10 -14.36
N PRO A 191 -24.43 27.97 -13.11
CA PRO A 191 -24.42 29.06 -12.14
C PRO A 191 -23.01 29.40 -11.63
N GLY A 192 -21.99 28.63 -12.02
CA GLY A 192 -20.62 28.68 -11.48
C GLY A 192 -20.44 27.70 -10.32
N LEU A 193 -19.19 27.31 -10.07
CA LEU A 193 -18.80 26.47 -8.94
C LEU A 193 -18.10 27.29 -7.86
N THR A 194 -18.04 26.74 -6.66
CA THR A 194 -17.19 27.20 -5.56
C THR A 194 -16.11 26.17 -5.27
N PRO A 195 -15.00 26.54 -4.60
CA PRO A 195 -14.01 25.54 -4.16
C PRO A 195 -14.61 24.43 -3.29
N GLY A 196 -15.71 24.72 -2.58
CA GLY A 196 -16.46 23.75 -1.79
C GLY A 196 -17.16 22.68 -2.62
N ASP A 197 -17.67 23.04 -3.81
CA ASP A 197 -18.32 22.10 -4.73
C ASP A 197 -17.33 21.11 -5.37
N LEU A 198 -16.03 21.37 -5.23
CA LEU A 198 -14.93 20.58 -5.77
C LEU A 198 -14.13 19.85 -4.69
N GLN A 199 -14.57 19.94 -3.43
CA GLN A 199 -13.97 19.14 -2.36
C GLN A 199 -14.38 17.69 -2.51
N VAL A 200 -13.44 16.82 -2.17
CA VAL A 200 -13.65 15.38 -2.04
C VAL A 200 -13.21 14.99 -0.64
N THR A 201 -14.09 14.38 0.14
CA THR A 201 -13.75 13.95 1.50
C THR A 201 -13.92 12.44 1.62
N ALA A 202 -12.93 11.79 2.25
CA ALA A 202 -13.02 10.39 2.65
C ALA A 202 -12.27 10.22 3.96
N SER A 203 -12.99 9.86 5.01
CA SER A 203 -12.42 9.61 6.32
C SER A 203 -13.11 8.45 7.01
N VAL A 204 -12.41 7.83 7.95
CA VAL A 204 -12.95 6.75 8.77
C VAL A 204 -12.50 6.96 10.22
N THR A 205 -13.41 6.74 11.16
CA THR A 205 -13.14 6.84 12.60
C THR A 205 -13.16 5.45 13.22
N ALA A 206 -12.07 5.05 13.86
CA ALA A 206 -11.99 3.81 14.62
C ALA A 206 -12.80 3.86 15.92
N PRO A 207 -13.22 2.71 16.46
CA PRO A 207 -13.91 2.65 17.74
C PRO A 207 -13.00 3.10 18.89
N SER A 208 -13.52 3.93 19.79
CA SER A 208 -12.76 4.42 20.96
C SER A 208 -12.70 3.43 22.13
N ALA A 209 -13.60 2.44 22.14
CA ALA A 209 -13.66 1.43 23.19
C ALA A 209 -12.62 0.33 22.93
N ALA A 210 -12.08 -0.26 24.00
CA ALA A 210 -11.19 -1.41 23.87
C ALA A 210 -11.90 -2.58 23.18
N GLN A 211 -11.22 -3.19 22.21
CA GLN A 211 -11.75 -4.25 21.37
C GLN A 211 -11.17 -5.60 21.80
N SER A 212 -11.88 -6.69 21.49
CA SER A 212 -11.44 -8.05 21.78
C SER A 212 -11.82 -9.01 20.67
N ALA A 213 -10.98 -10.02 20.45
CA ALA A 213 -11.31 -11.19 19.66
C ALA A 213 -12.59 -11.87 20.19
N GLY A 214 -13.24 -12.68 19.35
CA GLY A 214 -14.51 -13.34 19.67
C GLY A 214 -15.73 -12.43 19.55
N SER A 215 -15.58 -11.26 18.90
CA SER A 215 -16.65 -10.27 18.74
C SER A 215 -16.58 -9.56 17.40
N LEU A 216 -17.59 -8.76 17.08
CA LEU A 216 -17.52 -7.79 15.99
C LEU A 216 -16.75 -6.56 16.48
N VAL A 217 -15.62 -6.25 15.84
CA VAL A 217 -14.77 -5.11 16.22
C VAL A 217 -15.17 -3.87 15.43
N GLY A 218 -15.59 -2.83 16.15
CA GLY A 218 -16.15 -1.62 15.56
C GLY A 218 -17.04 -0.83 16.55
N PRO A 219 -17.86 0.11 16.06
CA PRO A 219 -17.96 0.48 14.65
C PRO A 219 -16.74 1.28 14.18
N PHE A 220 -16.36 1.06 12.92
CA PHE A 220 -15.68 2.06 12.12
C PHE A 220 -16.74 2.89 11.41
N THR A 221 -16.74 4.20 11.62
CA THR A 221 -17.72 5.10 10.98
C THR A 221 -17.07 5.79 9.80
N VAL A 222 -17.60 5.56 8.60
CA VAL A 222 -17.16 6.22 7.36
C VAL A 222 -17.82 7.60 7.26
N SER A 223 -17.06 8.60 6.83
CA SER A 223 -17.60 9.92 6.47
C SER A 223 -17.03 10.39 5.13
N THR A 224 -17.93 10.81 4.23
CA THR A 224 -17.60 11.23 2.87
C THR A 224 -18.70 12.15 2.31
N ASP A 225 -18.32 13.05 1.40
CA ASP A 225 -19.26 13.83 0.58
C ASP A 225 -19.61 13.15 -0.75
N GLN A 226 -18.94 12.04 -1.07
CA GLN A 226 -19.18 11.28 -2.28
C GLN A 226 -20.39 10.36 -2.12
N ALA A 227 -20.99 9.97 -3.25
CA ALA A 227 -22.12 9.04 -3.25
C ALA A 227 -21.75 7.68 -2.63
N SER A 228 -20.50 7.25 -2.81
CA SER A 228 -19.91 6.07 -2.20
C SER A 228 -18.38 6.12 -2.23
N VAL A 229 -17.75 5.36 -1.35
CA VAL A 229 -16.30 5.11 -1.29
C VAL A 229 -15.99 3.62 -1.37
N VAL A 230 -14.76 3.33 -1.77
CA VAL A 230 -14.18 1.99 -1.69
C VAL A 230 -13.49 1.84 -0.33
N VAL A 231 -13.62 0.67 0.27
CA VAL A 231 -12.99 0.34 1.55
C VAL A 231 -12.07 -0.86 1.40
N SER A 232 -10.90 -0.78 2.00
CA SER A 232 -10.00 -1.92 2.16
C SER A 232 -9.58 -2.07 3.62
N VAL A 233 -9.20 -3.28 4.01
CA VAL A 233 -8.72 -3.60 5.36
C VAL A 233 -7.43 -4.39 5.23
N ASP A 234 -6.42 -3.99 5.98
CA ASP A 234 -5.13 -4.66 6.05
C ASP A 234 -4.76 -5.02 7.50
N PRO A 235 -4.51 -6.31 7.82
CA PRO A 235 -4.67 -7.47 6.95
C PRO A 235 -6.14 -7.66 6.53
N ALA A 236 -6.36 -8.34 5.40
CA ALA A 236 -7.70 -8.65 4.93
C ALA A 236 -8.49 -9.39 6.02
N VAL A 237 -9.64 -8.85 6.42
CA VAL A 237 -10.59 -9.44 7.37
C VAL A 237 -11.99 -9.25 6.80
N THR A 238 -12.90 -10.19 7.04
CA THR A 238 -14.30 -10.04 6.62
C THR A 238 -14.93 -8.84 7.32
N VAL A 239 -15.55 -7.94 6.55
CA VAL A 239 -16.23 -6.75 7.06
C VAL A 239 -17.73 -6.94 6.99
N THR A 240 -18.41 -6.57 8.07
CA THR A 240 -19.84 -6.75 8.26
C THR A 240 -20.52 -5.49 8.81
N ASP A 241 -21.86 -5.47 8.76
CA ASP A 241 -22.68 -4.53 9.52
C ASP A 241 -22.81 -4.94 10.99
N ALA A 242 -23.52 -4.16 11.80
CA ALA A 242 -23.76 -4.45 13.22
C ALA A 242 -24.51 -5.78 13.47
N ALA A 243 -25.20 -6.33 12.47
CA ALA A 243 -25.89 -7.61 12.53
C ALA A 243 -24.99 -8.79 12.10
N GLY A 244 -23.77 -8.53 11.63
CA GLY A 244 -22.85 -9.53 11.11
C GLY A 244 -23.14 -9.94 9.67
N THR A 245 -23.86 -9.11 8.90
CA THR A 245 -24.09 -9.30 7.47
C THR A 245 -22.90 -8.73 6.68
N PRO A 246 -22.33 -9.45 5.71
CA PRO A 246 -21.25 -8.93 4.88
C PRO A 246 -21.62 -7.61 4.16
N VAL A 247 -20.67 -6.68 4.14
CA VAL A 247 -20.82 -5.38 3.46
C VAL A 247 -20.13 -5.43 2.10
N ASP A 248 -20.74 -4.80 1.08
CA ASP A 248 -20.09 -4.54 -0.20
C ASP A 248 -19.10 -3.37 -0.03
N LEU A 249 -17.81 -3.70 0.01
CA LEU A 249 -16.75 -2.73 0.23
C LEU A 249 -16.46 -1.82 -0.98
N SER A 250 -17.10 -2.07 -2.13
CA SER A 250 -16.96 -1.20 -3.31
C SER A 250 -17.97 -0.05 -3.35
N ALA A 251 -18.94 -0.03 -2.42
CA ALA A 251 -20.07 0.89 -2.45
C ALA A 251 -20.49 1.34 -1.03
N VAL A 252 -19.52 1.66 -0.17
CA VAL A 252 -19.78 2.11 1.20
C VAL A 252 -20.22 3.58 1.20
N VAL A 253 -21.27 3.92 1.94
CA VAL A 253 -21.86 5.27 1.93
C VAL A 253 -21.52 6.09 3.17
N ASP A 254 -21.75 7.40 3.12
CA ASP A 254 -21.58 8.31 4.26
C ASP A 254 -22.37 7.86 5.49
N GLY A 255 -21.71 7.91 6.66
CA GLY A 255 -22.26 7.49 7.94
C GLY A 255 -22.39 5.98 8.14
N GLN A 256 -22.02 5.15 7.16
CA GLN A 256 -22.09 3.70 7.30
C GLN A 256 -21.12 3.20 8.37
N GLU A 257 -21.63 2.35 9.26
CA GLU A 257 -20.84 1.67 10.29
C GLU A 257 -20.36 0.31 9.79
N LEU A 258 -19.05 0.07 9.92
CA LEU A 258 -18.39 -1.16 9.52
C LEU A 258 -17.82 -1.88 10.74
N TYR A 259 -17.85 -3.21 10.70
CA TYR A 259 -17.33 -4.06 11.76
C TYR A 259 -16.44 -5.15 11.18
N LEU A 260 -15.24 -5.31 11.74
CA LEU A 260 -14.37 -6.44 11.44
C LEU A 260 -14.96 -7.69 12.13
N ASP A 261 -15.22 -8.73 11.35
CA ASP A 261 -15.80 -9.97 11.87
C ASP A 261 -14.72 -10.86 12.49
N LEU A 262 -14.51 -10.69 13.79
CA LEU A 262 -13.54 -11.44 14.59
C LEU A 262 -14.23 -12.42 15.55
N ARG A 263 -15.46 -12.84 15.25
CA ARG A 263 -16.24 -13.74 16.13
C ARG A 263 -15.59 -15.12 16.31
N GLU A 264 -14.89 -15.60 15.29
CA GLU A 264 -14.14 -16.86 15.32
C GLU A 264 -12.67 -16.67 15.75
N ALA A 265 -12.22 -15.42 15.91
CA ALA A 265 -10.87 -15.12 16.35
C ALA A 265 -10.72 -15.35 17.86
N THR A 266 -9.54 -15.79 18.29
CA THR A 266 -9.20 -15.91 19.71
C THR A 266 -7.93 -15.15 20.09
N ALA A 267 -7.01 -14.97 19.14
CA ALA A 267 -5.74 -14.27 19.32
C ALA A 267 -5.90 -12.74 19.27
N ALA A 268 -4.94 -12.03 19.88
CA ALA A 268 -4.80 -10.59 19.73
C ALA A 268 -4.35 -10.26 18.29
N GLY A 269 -4.61 -9.04 17.86
CA GLY A 269 -4.19 -8.57 16.54
C GLY A 269 -4.52 -7.11 16.32
N SER A 270 -4.21 -6.64 15.12
CA SER A 270 -4.49 -5.29 14.66
C SER A 270 -4.90 -5.29 13.20
N ALA A 271 -5.61 -4.24 12.79
CA ALA A 271 -5.93 -3.99 11.39
C ALA A 271 -6.09 -2.49 11.14
N THR A 272 -5.80 -2.08 9.90
CA THR A 272 -6.04 -0.74 9.37
C THR A 272 -7.17 -0.80 8.38
N VAL A 273 -8.21 0.01 8.60
CA VAL A 273 -9.30 0.24 7.65
C VAL A 273 -8.94 1.49 6.85
N ARG A 274 -8.88 1.36 5.52
CA ARG A 274 -8.69 2.46 4.58
C ARG A 274 -9.98 2.70 3.80
N VAL A 275 -10.35 3.96 3.67
CA VAL A 275 -11.43 4.42 2.78
C VAL A 275 -10.81 5.25 1.66
N THR A 276 -11.32 5.08 0.44
CA THR A 276 -10.82 5.73 -0.77
C THR A 276 -11.99 6.30 -1.57
N ALA A 277 -11.96 7.61 -1.83
CA ALA A 277 -12.82 8.30 -2.77
C ALA A 277 -12.04 8.63 -4.06
N ALA A 278 -12.70 8.54 -5.20
CA ALA A 278 -12.17 9.07 -6.45
C ALA A 278 -12.24 10.61 -6.46
N GLY A 279 -11.23 11.25 -7.03
CA GLY A 279 -11.02 12.69 -6.98
C GLY A 279 -10.15 13.10 -5.79
N SER A 280 -9.76 14.38 -5.76
CA SER A 280 -8.91 14.95 -4.72
C SER A 280 -9.34 16.38 -4.41
N THR A 281 -9.03 16.84 -3.20
CA THR A 281 -9.21 18.25 -2.83
C THR A 281 -8.11 19.12 -3.44
N GLY A 282 -8.34 20.44 -3.48
CA GLY A 282 -7.33 21.39 -3.97
C GLY A 282 -7.56 21.86 -5.40
N ILE A 283 -8.54 21.31 -6.14
CA ILE A 283 -8.99 21.94 -7.39
C ILE A 283 -9.44 23.38 -7.08
N GLY A 284 -8.85 24.34 -7.78
CA GLY A 284 -9.14 25.75 -7.58
C GLY A 284 -8.20 26.48 -6.62
N ALA A 285 -7.26 25.79 -5.97
CA ALA A 285 -6.21 26.46 -5.19
C ALA A 285 -5.37 27.35 -6.11
N VAL A 286 -5.08 28.57 -5.66
CA VAL A 286 -4.27 29.53 -6.43
C VAL A 286 -2.82 29.40 -5.99
N ILE A 287 -1.93 29.18 -6.96
CA ILE A 287 -0.49 29.20 -6.76
C ILE A 287 0.03 30.60 -7.07
N SER A 288 0.51 31.28 -6.03
CA SER A 288 1.27 32.52 -6.15
C SER A 288 2.72 32.20 -6.50
N VAL A 289 3.20 32.74 -7.62
CA VAL A 289 4.50 32.36 -8.20
C VAL A 289 5.48 33.53 -8.14
N PRO A 290 6.68 33.39 -7.52
CA PRO A 290 7.67 34.46 -7.52
C PRO A 290 8.38 34.58 -8.88
N ASN A 291 8.88 35.78 -9.19
CA ASN A 291 9.67 36.03 -10.41
C ASN A 291 11.06 35.39 -10.41
N ALA A 292 11.57 35.00 -9.23
CA ALA A 292 12.86 34.35 -9.04
C ALA A 292 12.80 33.31 -7.90
N PRO A 293 13.65 32.26 -7.94
CA PRO A 293 13.72 31.26 -6.87
C PRO A 293 13.97 31.88 -5.49
N GLY A 294 13.17 31.48 -4.50
CA GLY A 294 13.25 32.00 -3.13
C GLY A 294 12.69 33.41 -2.93
N GLY A 295 12.10 34.02 -3.96
CA GLY A 295 11.37 35.28 -3.84
C GLY A 295 10.03 35.11 -3.13
N THR A 296 9.47 36.23 -2.66
CA THR A 296 8.10 36.29 -2.14
C THR A 296 7.25 37.06 -3.13
N PRO A 297 6.24 36.44 -3.77
CA PRO A 297 5.41 37.12 -4.75
C PRO A 297 4.53 38.18 -4.08
N THR A 298 4.33 39.32 -4.74
CA THR A 298 3.39 40.38 -4.34
C THR A 298 2.52 40.78 -5.53
N ALA A 299 1.47 41.59 -5.30
CA ALA A 299 0.59 42.07 -6.37
C ALA A 299 1.31 42.91 -7.44
N GLU A 300 2.43 43.54 -7.10
CA GLU A 300 3.26 44.32 -8.02
C GLU A 300 4.43 43.52 -8.64
N ASP A 301 4.80 42.40 -8.01
CA ASP A 301 5.98 41.60 -8.38
C ASP A 301 5.71 40.11 -8.18
N HIS A 302 5.00 39.54 -9.15
CA HIS A 302 4.79 38.10 -9.28
C HIS A 302 5.01 37.64 -10.73
N ALA A 303 5.30 36.36 -10.88
CA ALA A 303 5.13 35.65 -12.12
C ALA A 303 3.68 35.15 -12.23
N GLN A 304 3.30 34.61 -13.39
CA GLN A 304 1.92 34.22 -13.69
C GLN A 304 1.32 33.34 -12.60
N SER A 305 0.24 33.81 -11.98
CA SER A 305 -0.51 33.03 -11.01
C SER A 305 -1.18 31.85 -11.71
N MET A 306 -1.27 30.73 -11.00
CA MET A 306 -1.75 29.47 -11.58
C MET A 306 -2.88 28.92 -10.72
N ILE A 307 -3.78 28.16 -11.32
CA ILE A 307 -4.88 27.51 -10.63
C ILE A 307 -4.73 26.00 -10.71
N LEU A 308 -4.77 25.36 -9.56
CA LEU A 308 -4.52 23.93 -9.40
C LEU A 308 -5.71 23.11 -9.88
N VAL A 309 -5.43 21.96 -10.48
CA VAL A 309 -6.40 20.95 -10.90
C VAL A 309 -5.81 19.57 -10.65
N ALA A 310 -6.59 18.71 -10.02
CA ALA A 310 -6.25 17.31 -9.80
C ALA A 310 -6.54 16.50 -11.07
N PRO A 311 -5.73 15.48 -11.39
CA PRO A 311 -6.06 14.54 -12.48
C PRO A 311 -7.29 13.69 -12.14
N ASP A 312 -7.92 13.10 -13.15
CA ASP A 312 -9.04 12.16 -13.05
C ASP A 312 -8.70 10.89 -12.26
N THR A 313 -7.41 10.56 -12.17
CA THR A 313 -6.87 9.44 -11.38
C THR A 313 -6.56 9.81 -9.93
N ALA A 314 -6.82 11.04 -9.50
CA ALA A 314 -6.55 11.44 -8.12
C ALA A 314 -7.49 10.69 -7.16
N GLU A 315 -7.01 10.42 -5.95
CA GLU A 315 -7.78 9.75 -4.90
C GLU A 315 -7.60 10.47 -3.56
N THR A 316 -8.69 10.60 -2.81
CA THR A 316 -8.66 11.03 -1.41
C THR A 316 -8.83 9.80 -0.53
N THR A 317 -7.89 9.61 0.41
CA THR A 317 -7.93 8.46 1.32
C THR A 317 -7.93 8.86 2.78
N GLY A 318 -8.62 8.06 3.60
CA GLY A 318 -8.59 8.16 5.05
C GLY A 318 -8.34 6.79 5.66
N GLU A 319 -7.64 6.74 6.79
CA GLU A 319 -7.32 5.49 7.46
C GLU A 319 -7.59 5.56 8.96
N ALA A 320 -7.97 4.42 9.54
CA ALA A 320 -7.99 4.24 10.98
C ALA A 320 -7.55 2.82 11.33
N ALA A 321 -6.63 2.72 12.29
CA ALA A 321 -6.17 1.46 12.83
C ALA A 321 -6.92 1.08 14.11
N VAL A 322 -7.03 -0.22 14.36
CA VAL A 322 -7.57 -0.79 15.60
C VAL A 322 -6.68 -1.92 16.08
N ASP A 323 -6.50 -2.00 17.40
CA ASP A 323 -5.94 -3.17 18.07
C ASP A 323 -7.06 -3.88 18.85
N TRP A 324 -7.02 -5.21 18.89
CA TRP A 324 -7.91 -6.01 19.75
C TRP A 324 -7.12 -6.97 20.64
N ALA A 325 -7.62 -7.15 21.85
CA ALA A 325 -7.07 -8.10 22.81
C ALA A 325 -7.48 -9.54 22.47
N ALA A 326 -6.61 -10.49 22.82
CA ALA A 326 -6.95 -11.92 22.80
C ALA A 326 -8.06 -12.24 23.81
N LEU A 327 -8.80 -13.33 23.56
CA LEU A 327 -9.71 -13.88 24.56
C LEU A 327 -8.91 -14.38 25.78
N PRO A 328 -9.45 -14.29 27.01
CA PRO A 328 -8.80 -14.84 28.18
C PRO A 328 -8.50 -16.35 28.02
N GLY A 329 -7.22 -16.71 28.08
CA GLY A 329 -6.77 -18.10 27.91
C GLY A 329 -6.66 -18.58 26.46
N ALA A 330 -6.76 -17.68 25.47
CA ALA A 330 -6.44 -18.00 24.09
C ALA A 330 -4.98 -18.47 23.96
N ALA A 331 -4.78 -19.54 23.19
CA ALA A 331 -3.46 -20.02 22.83
C ALA A 331 -2.91 -19.18 21.67
N GLU A 332 -1.61 -18.92 21.68
CA GLU A 332 -0.93 -18.21 20.58
C GLU A 332 -1.02 -19.05 19.29
N PRO A 333 -0.95 -18.39 18.11
CA PRO A 333 -0.74 -19.07 16.85
C PRO A 333 0.47 -19.99 16.94
N VAL A 334 0.32 -21.23 16.49
CA VAL A 334 1.42 -22.20 16.42
C VAL A 334 1.36 -22.93 15.09
N ILE A 335 2.54 -23.27 14.57
CA ILE A 335 2.69 -24.11 13.39
C ILE A 335 3.49 -25.37 13.74
N GLY A 336 3.22 -26.45 13.02
CA GLY A 336 4.03 -27.66 13.01
C GLY A 336 4.15 -28.17 11.58
N THR A 337 5.29 -28.72 11.21
CA THR A 337 5.67 -28.86 9.81
C THR A 337 6.09 -30.30 9.47
N SER A 338 5.93 -30.74 8.22
CA SER A 338 6.45 -32.03 7.74
C SER A 338 6.90 -31.97 6.28
N LEU A 339 8.20 -32.16 6.03
CA LEU A 339 8.82 -32.08 4.72
C LEU A 339 8.95 -33.47 4.08
N VAL A 340 8.58 -33.59 2.80
CA VAL A 340 8.72 -34.81 1.98
C VAL A 340 9.16 -34.52 0.55
N ASP A 341 9.76 -35.50 -0.12
CA ASP A 341 9.97 -35.47 -1.58
C ASP A 341 8.60 -35.56 -2.29
N ALA A 342 8.35 -34.62 -3.20
CA ALA A 342 7.13 -34.60 -4.00
C ALA A 342 7.00 -35.80 -4.95
N ALA A 343 8.12 -36.47 -5.30
CA ALA A 343 8.13 -37.56 -6.27
C ALA A 343 7.50 -38.85 -5.72
N ASP A 344 7.78 -39.20 -4.46
CA ASP A 344 7.37 -40.47 -3.86
C ASP A 344 6.94 -40.38 -2.39
N GLY A 345 7.01 -39.19 -1.78
CA GLY A 345 6.59 -38.93 -0.41
C GLY A 345 7.59 -39.41 0.65
N ASP A 346 8.79 -39.83 0.27
CA ASP A 346 9.85 -40.14 1.22
C ASP A 346 10.64 -38.88 1.63
N ARG A 347 11.83 -39.05 2.23
CA ARG A 347 12.69 -37.92 2.65
C ARG A 347 14.07 -37.97 1.97
N VAL A 348 14.12 -38.48 0.75
CA VAL A 348 15.33 -38.71 -0.03
C VAL A 348 15.16 -38.12 -1.43
N LEU A 349 15.96 -37.10 -1.74
CA LEU A 349 16.04 -36.54 -3.08
C LEU A 349 17.13 -37.24 -3.89
N GLY A 350 16.91 -37.41 -5.19
CA GLY A 350 17.97 -37.81 -6.12
C GLY A 350 19.13 -36.79 -6.15
N ALA A 351 20.32 -37.24 -6.58
CA ALA A 351 21.53 -36.41 -6.57
C ALA A 351 21.46 -35.11 -7.39
N ASN A 352 20.51 -35.03 -8.33
CA ASN A 352 20.29 -33.83 -9.15
C ASN A 352 19.31 -32.83 -8.49
N GLY A 353 18.89 -33.07 -7.26
CA GLY A 353 17.85 -32.32 -6.58
C GLY A 353 16.44 -32.76 -7.01
N GLY A 354 15.45 -31.93 -6.69
CA GLY A 354 14.04 -32.24 -6.88
C GLY A 354 13.14 -31.22 -6.18
N THR A 355 11.84 -31.51 -6.13
CA THR A 355 10.88 -30.66 -5.42
C THR A 355 10.55 -31.31 -4.09
N VAL A 356 10.65 -30.57 -3.00
CA VAL A 356 10.13 -31.00 -1.70
C VAL A 356 8.94 -30.13 -1.33
N ILE A 357 7.97 -30.76 -0.67
CA ILE A 357 6.76 -30.11 -0.18
C ILE A 357 6.79 -30.20 1.34
N ASP A 358 6.74 -29.05 2.00
CA ASP A 358 6.51 -28.97 3.43
C ASP A 358 5.02 -28.76 3.70
N THR A 359 4.42 -29.69 4.44
CA THR A 359 3.04 -29.52 4.92
C THR A 359 3.07 -28.84 6.28
N VAL A 360 2.60 -27.60 6.31
CA VAL A 360 2.53 -26.74 7.49
C VAL A 360 1.15 -26.85 8.11
N SER A 361 1.04 -27.57 9.23
CA SER A 361 -0.13 -27.52 10.10
C SER A 361 -0.14 -26.22 10.91
N PHE A 362 -1.29 -25.54 10.96
CA PHE A 362 -1.48 -24.33 11.74
C PHE A 362 -2.60 -24.51 12.75
N GLN A 363 -2.50 -23.79 13.87
CA GLN A 363 -3.52 -23.72 14.90
C GLN A 363 -3.75 -22.29 15.37
N ASN A 364 -4.98 -22.01 15.81
CA ASN A 364 -5.41 -20.74 16.38
C ASN A 364 -5.32 -19.53 15.42
N LEU A 365 -5.45 -19.75 14.11
CA LEU A 365 -5.56 -18.67 13.12
C LEU A 365 -7.00 -18.15 13.03
N VAL A 366 -7.17 -16.96 12.46
CA VAL A 366 -8.50 -16.35 12.25
C VAL A 366 -9.04 -16.76 10.88
N PRO A 367 -10.18 -17.46 10.80
CA PRO A 367 -10.80 -17.78 9.51
C PRO A 367 -11.15 -16.51 8.72
N GLY A 368 -10.88 -16.51 7.41
CA GLY A 368 -11.13 -15.36 6.56
C GLY A 368 -10.04 -14.27 6.63
N THR A 369 -9.02 -14.44 7.46
CA THR A 369 -7.87 -13.54 7.54
C THR A 369 -6.73 -14.02 6.65
N GLU A 370 -6.10 -13.14 5.88
CA GLU A 370 -4.94 -13.53 5.07
C GLU A 370 -3.68 -13.73 5.92
N TYR A 371 -2.93 -14.78 5.62
CA TYR A 371 -1.64 -15.11 6.23
C TYR A 371 -0.65 -15.54 5.16
N THR A 372 0.64 -15.41 5.44
CA THR A 372 1.72 -15.89 4.57
C THR A 372 2.67 -16.77 5.37
N VAL A 373 2.91 -18.00 4.90
CA VAL A 373 4.05 -18.81 5.38
C VAL A 373 5.23 -18.59 4.44
N VAL A 374 6.40 -18.41 5.02
CA VAL A 374 7.68 -18.35 4.33
C VAL A 374 8.59 -19.39 4.94
N GLY A 375 9.30 -20.13 4.09
CA GLY A 375 10.31 -21.06 4.53
C GLY A 375 11.63 -20.94 3.81
N GLU A 376 12.67 -21.49 4.43
CA GLU A 376 14.01 -21.62 3.87
C GLU A 376 14.62 -22.97 4.22
N LEU A 377 15.25 -23.63 3.23
CA LEU A 377 16.03 -24.83 3.49
C LEU A 377 17.40 -24.46 4.08
N MET A 378 17.74 -25.12 5.17
CA MET A 378 18.99 -24.96 5.91
C MET A 378 19.87 -26.18 5.71
N ARG A 379 21.19 -25.98 5.57
CA ARG A 379 22.15 -27.09 5.55
C ARG A 379 22.41 -27.56 6.98
N LYS A 380 22.13 -28.84 7.26
CA LYS A 380 22.29 -29.40 8.61
C LYS A 380 23.75 -29.44 9.10
N SER A 381 24.71 -29.58 8.19
CA SER A 381 26.12 -29.76 8.57
C SER A 381 26.77 -28.53 9.21
N ASP A 382 26.34 -27.33 8.82
CA ASP A 382 26.89 -26.05 9.28
C ASP A 382 25.83 -25.06 9.80
N GLY A 383 24.55 -25.42 9.69
CA GLY A 383 23.41 -24.58 10.07
C GLY A 383 23.24 -23.36 9.18
N GLN A 384 23.90 -23.30 8.01
CA GLN A 384 23.84 -22.13 7.13
C GLN A 384 22.60 -22.19 6.22
N PRO A 385 22.01 -21.03 5.89
CA PRO A 385 20.96 -20.94 4.89
C PRO A 385 21.47 -21.40 3.52
N THR A 386 20.63 -22.11 2.78
CA THR A 386 20.94 -22.51 1.40
C THR A 386 20.57 -21.44 0.38
N GLY A 387 19.71 -20.48 0.75
CA GLY A 387 19.07 -19.55 -0.17
C GLY A 387 17.91 -20.15 -0.95
N ILE A 388 17.58 -21.43 -0.77
CA ILE A 388 16.39 -22.07 -1.34
C ILE A 388 15.20 -21.73 -0.45
N THR A 389 14.28 -20.92 -0.98
CA THR A 389 13.11 -20.43 -0.26
C THR A 389 11.82 -20.89 -0.93
N GLY A 390 10.75 -20.92 -0.13
CA GLY A 390 9.39 -21.22 -0.55
C GLY A 390 8.44 -20.30 0.22
N SER A 391 7.27 -20.00 -0.36
CA SER A 391 6.25 -19.23 0.34
C SER A 391 4.85 -19.55 -0.19
N THR A 392 3.88 -19.51 0.70
CA THR A 392 2.46 -19.66 0.38
C THR A 392 1.63 -18.65 1.16
N THR A 393 0.89 -17.80 0.44
CA THR A 393 -0.15 -16.93 1.01
C THR A 393 -1.51 -17.63 0.93
N PHE A 394 -2.27 -17.58 2.02
CA PHE A 394 -3.55 -18.29 2.13
C PHE A 394 -4.51 -17.59 3.09
N THR A 395 -5.81 -17.88 2.91
CA THR A 395 -6.88 -17.45 3.80
C THR A 395 -7.56 -18.69 4.37
N PRO A 396 -7.33 -19.06 5.64
CA PRO A 396 -7.89 -20.28 6.20
C PRO A 396 -9.41 -20.13 6.37
N THR A 397 -10.15 -21.21 6.16
CA THR A 397 -11.60 -21.27 6.40
C THR A 397 -11.95 -21.82 7.79
N SER A 398 -10.94 -22.20 8.57
CA SER A 398 -11.05 -22.74 9.92
C SER A 398 -9.79 -22.39 10.71
N ALA A 399 -9.89 -22.26 12.03
CA ALA A 399 -8.77 -21.81 12.87
C ALA A 399 -7.57 -22.77 12.86
N ASN A 400 -7.82 -24.04 12.54
CA ASN A 400 -6.82 -25.10 12.47
C ASN A 400 -6.91 -25.80 11.11
N GLY A 401 -5.77 -26.13 10.53
CA GLY A 401 -5.71 -26.72 9.21
C GLY A 401 -4.27 -26.95 8.76
N THR A 402 -4.10 -27.12 7.46
CA THR A 402 -2.79 -27.30 6.82
C THR A 402 -2.68 -26.47 5.56
N VAL A 403 -1.47 -26.04 5.23
CA VAL A 403 -1.09 -25.42 3.96
C VAL A 403 0.26 -25.99 3.53
N ASP A 404 0.49 -26.12 2.22
CA ASP A 404 1.75 -26.65 1.69
C ASP A 404 2.67 -25.51 1.22
N VAL A 405 3.97 -25.64 1.49
CA VAL A 405 5.05 -24.77 0.98
C VAL A 405 5.97 -25.62 0.11
N SER A 406 6.21 -25.18 -1.13
CA SER A 406 7.04 -25.92 -2.09
C SER A 406 8.42 -25.32 -2.23
N PHE A 407 9.45 -26.17 -2.23
CA PHE A 407 10.84 -25.79 -2.49
C PHE A 407 11.39 -26.55 -3.69
N VAL A 408 12.13 -25.87 -4.54
CA VAL A 408 12.84 -26.49 -5.66
C VAL A 408 14.33 -26.53 -5.34
N VAL A 409 14.84 -27.73 -5.06
CA VAL A 409 16.25 -27.99 -4.80
C VAL A 409 16.95 -28.23 -6.14
N PRO A 410 17.89 -27.36 -6.57
CA PRO A 410 18.62 -27.55 -7.81
C PRO A 410 19.76 -28.57 -7.65
N GLU A 411 20.45 -28.86 -8.76
CA GLU A 411 21.73 -29.57 -8.70
C GLU A 411 22.75 -28.81 -7.84
N GLY A 412 23.71 -29.53 -7.24
CA GLY A 412 24.78 -28.97 -6.42
C GLY A 412 24.64 -29.20 -4.92
N PHE A 413 23.52 -29.78 -4.48
CA PHE A 413 23.27 -30.19 -3.09
C PHE A 413 23.49 -31.70 -2.86
N ALA A 414 24.05 -32.43 -3.83
CA ALA A 414 24.27 -33.87 -3.71
C ALA A 414 25.10 -34.23 -2.47
N GLY A 415 24.57 -35.13 -1.63
CA GLY A 415 25.18 -35.53 -0.35
C GLY A 415 24.89 -34.59 0.83
N ASP A 416 24.23 -33.45 0.62
CA ASP A 416 23.78 -32.59 1.71
C ASP A 416 22.55 -33.18 2.42
N VAL A 417 22.41 -32.82 3.69
CA VAL A 417 21.21 -33.04 4.49
C VAL A 417 20.59 -31.68 4.74
N LEU A 418 19.35 -31.49 4.29
CA LEU A 418 18.64 -30.22 4.31
C LEU A 418 17.47 -30.29 5.28
N VAL A 419 17.18 -29.17 5.95
CA VAL A 419 16.11 -29.05 6.94
C VAL A 419 15.30 -27.79 6.64
N ALA A 420 13.98 -27.90 6.55
CA ALA A 420 13.12 -26.73 6.36
C ALA A 420 12.92 -25.95 7.66
N PHE A 421 13.09 -24.63 7.60
CA PHE A 421 12.65 -23.67 8.60
C PHE A 421 11.45 -22.90 8.05
N GLU A 422 10.46 -22.62 8.88
CA GLU A 422 9.22 -21.92 8.49
C GLU A 422 8.86 -20.79 9.45
N TRP A 423 8.26 -19.73 8.92
CA TRP A 423 7.75 -18.56 9.63
C TRP A 423 6.38 -18.16 9.10
N LEU A 424 5.43 -17.94 10.00
CA LEU A 424 4.06 -17.51 9.68
C LEU A 424 3.91 -16.02 9.95
N TYR A 425 3.40 -15.28 8.96
CA TYR A 425 3.13 -13.84 8.99
C TYR A 425 1.63 -13.57 8.86
N LEU A 426 1.18 -12.47 9.47
CA LEU A 426 -0.16 -11.92 9.29
C LEU A 426 -0.17 -11.04 8.03
N GLY A 427 -1.05 -11.32 7.07
CA GLY A 427 -1.08 -10.64 5.78
C GLY A 427 0.10 -11.00 4.86
N SER A 428 0.45 -10.09 3.96
CA SER A 428 1.51 -10.25 2.95
C SER A 428 2.76 -9.39 3.21
N ASP A 429 2.73 -8.49 4.19
CA ASP A 429 3.92 -7.74 4.63
C ASP A 429 4.86 -8.67 5.42
N LEU A 430 6.10 -8.82 4.94
CA LEU A 430 7.13 -9.67 5.55
C LEU A 430 8.17 -8.85 6.34
N ASP A 431 8.05 -7.53 6.39
CA ASP A 431 8.93 -6.64 7.17
C ASP A 431 8.51 -6.57 8.65
N VAL A 432 7.35 -7.15 9.00
CA VAL A 432 6.86 -7.31 10.38
C VAL A 432 7.42 -8.58 11.05
N GLU A 433 7.25 -8.72 12.37
CA GLU A 433 7.67 -9.94 13.07
C GLU A 433 6.68 -11.09 12.77
N PRO A 434 7.17 -12.31 12.48
CA PRO A 434 6.28 -13.46 12.33
C PRO A 434 5.52 -13.75 13.62
N ILE A 435 4.27 -14.17 13.47
CA ILE A 435 3.36 -14.51 14.56
C ILE A 435 3.56 -15.95 15.08
N ALA A 436 4.24 -16.81 14.32
CA ALA A 436 4.68 -18.15 14.71
C ALA A 436 5.87 -18.61 13.85
N GLY A 437 6.61 -19.61 14.29
CA GLY A 437 7.70 -20.20 13.49
C GLY A 437 8.11 -21.59 13.98
N HIS A 438 8.73 -22.36 13.07
CA HIS A 438 9.33 -23.66 13.35
C HIS A 438 10.74 -23.71 12.75
N THR A 439 11.76 -23.58 13.62
CA THR A 439 13.15 -23.40 13.20
C THR A 439 14.10 -24.34 13.94
N ASP A 440 13.80 -25.64 13.92
CA ASP A 440 14.62 -26.68 14.56
C ASP A 440 15.44 -27.46 13.54
N ILE A 441 16.77 -27.26 13.55
CA ILE A 441 17.72 -27.93 12.63
C ILE A 441 17.82 -29.44 12.88
N ASP A 442 17.35 -29.90 14.04
CA ASP A 442 17.40 -31.30 14.43
C ASP A 442 16.07 -32.05 14.20
N ASP A 443 15.04 -31.38 13.68
CA ASP A 443 13.75 -32.00 13.42
C ASP A 443 13.80 -32.99 12.25
N ALA A 444 13.68 -34.28 12.58
CA ALA A 444 13.68 -35.37 11.62
C ALA A 444 12.47 -35.34 10.66
N ALA A 445 11.32 -34.82 11.09
CA ALA A 445 10.15 -34.69 10.22
C ALA A 445 10.36 -33.64 9.12
N GLN A 446 11.26 -32.69 9.37
CA GLN A 446 11.66 -31.59 8.49
C GLN A 446 12.95 -31.85 7.70
N THR A 447 13.58 -33.02 7.87
CA THR A 447 14.90 -33.30 7.29
C THR A 447 14.79 -34.17 6.04
N VAL A 448 15.36 -33.73 4.92
CA VAL A 448 15.57 -34.54 3.71
C VAL A 448 17.05 -34.77 3.43
N THR A 449 17.39 -35.89 2.81
CA THR A 449 18.75 -36.22 2.37
C THR A 449 18.82 -36.19 0.86
N VAL A 450 19.81 -35.50 0.29
CA VAL A 450 20.09 -35.56 -1.15
C VAL A 450 21.10 -36.67 -1.39
N GLU A 451 20.78 -37.61 -2.27
CA GLU A 451 21.68 -38.71 -2.60
C GLU A 451 23.05 -38.18 -3.08
N ALA A 452 24.11 -38.84 -2.63
CA ALA A 452 25.45 -38.53 -3.11
C ALA A 452 25.63 -39.06 -4.55
N VAL A 453 26.33 -38.30 -5.39
CA VAL A 453 26.79 -38.84 -6.68
C VAL A 453 27.80 -39.95 -6.39
N ALA A 454 27.47 -41.19 -6.76
CA ALA A 454 28.42 -42.28 -6.68
C ALA A 454 29.68 -41.90 -7.46
N PRO A 455 30.90 -42.05 -6.91
CA PRO A 455 32.11 -41.83 -7.67
C PRO A 455 32.07 -42.81 -8.85
N GLY A 456 32.01 -42.28 -10.06
CA GLY A 456 31.93 -43.09 -11.27
C GLY A 456 33.05 -44.15 -11.25
N GLY A 457 32.66 -45.40 -11.07
CA GLY A 457 33.58 -46.52 -11.32
C GLY A 457 34.04 -46.43 -12.78
N PRO A 458 35.31 -46.76 -13.11
CA PRO A 458 35.78 -46.69 -14.48
C PRO A 458 34.88 -47.56 -15.36
N THR A 459 34.18 -46.93 -16.31
CA THR A 459 33.38 -47.63 -17.32
C THR A 459 34.34 -48.39 -18.22
N THR A 460 34.49 -49.69 -17.98
CA THR A 460 35.03 -50.62 -18.97
C THR A 460 33.95 -50.83 -20.05
N PRO A 461 34.22 -50.52 -21.33
CA PRO A 461 33.29 -50.84 -22.41
C PRO A 461 33.21 -52.36 -22.55
N ASN A 462 32.03 -52.94 -22.35
CA ASN A 462 31.78 -54.34 -22.69
C ASN A 462 31.40 -54.46 -24.17
N PRO A 463 32.17 -55.17 -25.02
CA PRO A 463 31.85 -55.37 -26.43
C PRO A 463 31.15 -56.71 -26.68
N GLY A 464 29.99 -56.64 -27.33
CA GLY A 464 29.29 -57.78 -27.96
C GLY A 464 27.97 -58.14 -27.26
N ALA A 465 26.81 -58.22 -27.91
CA ALA A 465 26.42 -58.25 -29.32
C ALA A 465 24.86 -58.10 -29.34
N PRO A 466 24.14 -58.35 -30.44
CA PRO A 466 24.23 -57.90 -31.83
C PRO A 466 23.00 -57.04 -32.24
N THR A 467 23.07 -56.49 -33.45
CA THR A 467 22.10 -55.59 -34.08
C THR A 467 20.85 -56.27 -34.70
N VAL A 468 19.80 -55.44 -34.93
CA VAL A 468 18.79 -55.42 -36.03
C VAL A 468 17.37 -55.99 -35.71
N PRO A 469 16.23 -55.44 -36.23
CA PRO A 469 15.86 -54.06 -36.64
C PRO A 469 14.52 -53.54 -36.02
N THR A 470 14.28 -52.24 -36.18
CA THR A 470 12.97 -51.56 -36.08
C THR A 470 12.03 -51.92 -37.24
N PRO A 471 10.70 -52.01 -37.01
CA PRO A 471 9.71 -51.56 -37.99
C PRO A 471 8.91 -50.37 -37.45
N GLY A 472 8.79 -49.33 -38.27
CA GLY A 472 8.13 -48.08 -37.91
C GLY A 472 6.62 -48.02 -38.19
N GLY A 473 6.06 -46.87 -37.82
CA GLY A 473 4.96 -46.20 -38.51
C GLY A 473 3.53 -46.58 -38.08
N GLY A 474 2.87 -45.67 -37.35
CA GLY A 474 1.41 -45.72 -37.16
C GLY A 474 0.89 -44.68 -36.18
N ASN A 475 0.59 -43.48 -36.68
CA ASN A 475 -0.25 -42.48 -36.01
C ASN A 475 -1.72 -42.97 -35.96
N LEU A 476 -2.45 -42.68 -34.87
CA LEU A 476 -3.68 -41.83 -34.85
C LEU A 476 -4.53 -41.98 -33.56
N ALA A 477 -4.93 -40.80 -33.03
CA ALA A 477 -6.22 -40.39 -32.44
C ALA A 477 -6.65 -40.72 -30.98
N ALA A 478 -6.52 -39.69 -30.13
CA ALA A 478 -7.55 -38.90 -29.42
C ALA A 478 -8.45 -39.48 -28.30
N THR A 479 -8.49 -38.71 -27.19
CA THR A 479 -9.57 -38.31 -26.22
C THR A 479 -9.01 -38.39 -24.79
N GLY A 480 -9.15 -37.46 -23.84
CA GLY A 480 -9.82 -36.16 -23.70
C GLY A 480 -9.38 -35.54 -22.34
N SER A 481 -9.51 -34.21 -22.24
CA SER A 481 -9.24 -33.25 -21.14
C SER A 481 -9.70 -33.67 -19.70
N PRO A 482 -9.32 -32.99 -18.59
CA PRO A 482 -8.94 -31.56 -18.49
C PRO A 482 -7.64 -31.21 -17.72
N ALA A 483 -7.18 -29.99 -17.99
CA ALA A 483 -6.06 -29.32 -17.35
C ALA A 483 -6.45 -28.73 -15.98
N PRO A 484 -5.52 -28.64 -15.02
CA PRO A 484 -5.58 -27.63 -13.98
C PRO A 484 -4.84 -26.36 -14.44
N THR A 485 -5.52 -25.24 -14.25
CA THR A 485 -5.05 -23.86 -14.32
C THR A 485 -3.76 -23.65 -13.54
N MET A 486 -2.68 -23.28 -14.23
CA MET A 486 -1.49 -22.71 -13.60
C MET A 486 -1.77 -21.24 -13.31
N ILE A 487 -1.84 -20.88 -12.03
CA ILE A 487 -1.66 -19.50 -11.58
C ILE A 487 -0.15 -19.32 -11.42
N THR A 488 0.45 -18.52 -12.29
CA THR A 488 1.86 -18.14 -12.22
C THR A 488 2.03 -17.07 -11.13
N ALA A 489 2.62 -17.43 -9.99
CA ALA A 489 3.18 -16.48 -9.04
C ALA A 489 4.65 -16.23 -9.43
N ALA A 490 4.91 -15.10 -10.06
CA ALA A 490 6.25 -14.64 -10.39
C ALA A 490 6.39 -13.15 -10.04
N ALA A 491 6.69 -12.87 -8.77
CA ALA A 491 7.40 -11.67 -8.31
C ALA A 491 7.50 -11.66 -6.77
N LEU A 492 8.35 -12.49 -6.15
CA LEU A 492 8.74 -12.28 -4.74
C LEU A 492 10.13 -12.83 -4.39
N ALA A 493 11.01 -13.10 -5.37
CA ALA A 493 12.35 -13.62 -5.08
C ALA A 493 13.37 -12.54 -4.63
N ALA A 494 13.05 -11.25 -4.79
CA ALA A 494 14.01 -10.16 -4.55
C ALA A 494 13.92 -9.51 -3.15
N LEU A 495 12.82 -9.67 -2.42
CA LEU A 495 12.65 -9.09 -1.07
C LEU A 495 13.14 -10.04 0.05
N LEU A 496 13.00 -11.35 -0.13
CA LEU A 496 13.35 -12.38 0.88
C LEU A 496 14.84 -12.41 1.26
N ALA A 497 15.75 -12.14 0.32
CA ALA A 497 17.19 -12.14 0.59
C ALA A 497 17.66 -10.91 1.40
N GLY A 498 16.91 -9.80 1.38
CA GLY A 498 17.29 -8.55 2.05
C GLY A 498 17.04 -8.57 3.56
N VAL A 499 15.92 -9.15 3.98
CA VAL A 499 15.47 -9.12 5.38
C VAL A 499 16.26 -10.09 6.27
N ILE A 500 16.62 -11.27 5.75
CA ILE A 500 17.40 -12.29 6.48
C ILE A 500 18.87 -11.82 6.68
N LEU A 501 19.47 -11.14 5.70
CA LEU A 501 20.84 -10.62 5.82
C LEU A 501 20.98 -9.50 6.87
N MET A 502 19.94 -8.70 7.10
CA MET A 502 19.99 -7.64 8.13
C MET A 502 19.99 -8.20 9.56
N ARG A 503 19.37 -9.36 9.82
CA ARG A 503 19.34 -9.98 11.17
C ARG A 503 20.69 -10.60 11.57
N VAL A 504 21.49 -11.09 10.62
CA VAL A 504 22.84 -11.64 10.93
C VAL A 504 23.83 -10.52 11.28
N ARG A 505 23.73 -9.34 10.65
CA ARG A 505 24.62 -8.20 10.96
C ARG A 505 24.38 -7.57 12.34
N ARG A 506 23.16 -7.62 12.88
CA ARG A 506 22.85 -7.01 14.18
C ARG A 506 23.39 -7.81 15.38
N ARG A 507 23.57 -9.14 15.25
CA ARG A 507 24.19 -9.97 16.31
C ARG A 507 25.72 -9.88 16.38
N ALA A 508 26.38 -9.32 15.36
CA ALA A 508 27.84 -9.15 15.35
C ALA A 508 28.32 -7.81 15.95
N VAL A 509 27.40 -6.93 16.36
CA VAL A 509 27.73 -5.62 16.95
C VAL A 509 27.62 -5.62 18.48
N ASP A 510 26.99 -6.63 19.09
CA ASP A 510 26.79 -6.75 20.54
C ASP A 510 27.48 -7.98 21.18
N ALA A 511 28.65 -8.40 20.65
CA ALA A 511 29.50 -9.43 21.25
C ALA A 511 30.90 -8.89 21.61
#